data_AF-A0A433VK61-F1
#
_entry.id   AF-A0A433VK61-F1
#
_cell.length_a   1.000
_cell.length_b   1.000
_cell.length_c   1.000
_cell.angle_alpha   90.00
_cell.angle_beta   90.00
_cell.angle_gamma   90.00
#
_symmetry.space_group_name_H-M   'P 1'
#
loop_
_entity.id
_entity.type
_entity.pdbx_description
1 polymer ?
#
loop_
_entity_poly.entity_id
_entity_poly.type
_entity_poly.pdbx_seq_one_letter_code
_entity_poly.pdbx_strand_id
1 'polypeptide(L)' 'MNVLEQLMHDKGWSYYQLSIEYGKLEHPSLSPAELVKKYSTNVRKAVRNPENARFDTVKKLAEILGAELVIKVKS' A
#
# COMPACT_ATOMS: atom_id res chain seq x y z
N MET A 1 -7.43 -13.64 -3.60
CA MET A 1 -6.71 -12.41 -3.97
C MET A 1 -7.65 -11.25 -3.68
N ASN A 2 -7.27 -10.35 -2.78
CA ASN A 2 -8.08 -9.15 -2.52
C ASN A 2 -7.76 -8.03 -3.53
N VAL A 3 -8.46 -6.91 -3.43
CA VAL A 3 -8.33 -5.78 -4.37
C VAL A 3 -6.90 -5.24 -4.42
N LEU A 4 -6.23 -5.07 -3.29
CA LEU A 4 -4.85 -4.56 -3.28
C LEU A 4 -3.87 -5.57 -3.89
N GLU A 5 -4.06 -6.87 -3.64
CA GLU A 5 -3.25 -7.91 -4.27
C GLU A 5 -3.46 -7.97 -5.78
N GLN A 6 -4.70 -7.83 -6.26
CA GLN A 6 -5.03 -7.76 -7.68
C GLN A 6 -4.38 -6.54 -8.34
N LEU A 7 -4.52 -5.36 -7.76
CA LEU A 7 -3.92 -4.13 -8.28
C LEU A 7 -2.38 -4.22 -8.33
N MET A 8 -1.78 -4.84 -7.31
CA MET A 8 -0.33 -5.06 -7.27
C MET A 8 0.11 -6.05 -8.36
N HIS A 9 -0.68 -7.11 -8.60
CA HIS A 9 -0.45 -8.07 -9.67
C HIS A 9 -0.58 -7.42 -11.06
N ASP A 10 -1.63 -6.63 -11.30
CA ASP A 10 -1.89 -5.95 -12.57
C ASP A 10 -0.79 -4.94 -12.92
N LYS A 11 -0.23 -4.29 -11.89
CA LYS A 11 0.91 -3.37 -12.03
C LYS A 11 2.25 -4.10 -12.19
N GLY A 12 2.30 -5.42 -11.97
CA GLY A 12 3.53 -6.21 -11.98
C GLY A 12 4.48 -5.84 -10.82
N TRP A 13 3.94 -5.36 -9.71
CA TRP A 13 4.73 -4.87 -8.58
C TRP A 13 4.95 -5.93 -7.51
N SER A 14 6.10 -5.83 -6.85
CA SER A 14 6.43 -6.59 -5.66
C SER A 14 6.11 -5.82 -4.39
N TYR A 15 5.96 -6.54 -3.27
CA TYR A 15 5.89 -5.93 -1.94
C TYR A 15 7.08 -5.00 -1.64
N TYR A 16 8.26 -5.29 -2.22
CA TYR A 16 9.45 -4.46 -2.08
C TYR A 16 9.23 -3.07 -2.70
N GLN A 17 8.81 -3.02 -3.97
CA GLN A 17 8.52 -1.76 -4.67
C GLN A 17 7.40 -0.98 -3.97
N LEU A 18 6.32 -1.66 -3.59
CA LEU A 18 5.20 -1.00 -2.91
C LEU A 18 5.62 -0.41 -1.54
N SER A 19 6.53 -1.08 -0.83
CA SER A 19 7.06 -0.57 0.45
C SER A 19 7.93 0.67 0.28
N ILE A 20 8.68 0.77 -0.82
CA ILE A 20 9.48 1.95 -1.14
C ILE A 20 8.56 3.13 -1.44
N GLU A 21 7.59 2.94 -2.34
CA GLU A 21 6.69 4.03 -2.74
C GLU A 21 5.83 4.52 -1.57
N TYR A 22 5.28 3.60 -0.78
CA TYR A 22 4.60 3.95 0.46
C TYR A 22 5.53 4.70 1.43
N GLY A 23 6.75 4.19 1.57
CA GLY A 23 7.76 4.78 2.45
C GLY A 23 8.17 6.20 2.06
N LYS A 24 8.25 6.51 0.76
CA LYS A 24 8.57 7.85 0.24
C LYS A 24 7.52 8.89 0.62
N LEU A 25 6.24 8.50 0.70
CA LEU A 25 5.16 9.40 1.14
C LEU A 25 5.31 9.80 2.61
N GLU A 26 5.77 8.87 3.45
CA GLU A 26 5.86 9.06 4.90
C GLU A 26 7.21 9.63 5.35
N HIS A 27 8.31 9.19 4.71
CA HIS A 27 9.68 9.56 5.06
C HIS A 27 10.53 9.73 3.78
N PRO A 28 10.35 10.82 3.02
CA PRO A 28 11.02 11.03 1.73
C PRO A 28 12.55 11.12 1.83
N SER A 29 13.09 11.39 3.02
CA SER A 29 14.53 11.52 3.25
C SER A 29 15.25 10.19 3.48
N LEU A 30 14.53 9.08 3.68
CA LEU A 30 15.14 7.78 3.97
C LEU A 30 15.53 7.06 2.67
N SER A 31 16.62 6.28 2.73
CA SER A 31 17.03 5.45 1.61
C SER A 31 16.03 4.31 1.35
N PRO A 32 15.96 3.76 0.12
CA PRO A 32 15.07 2.64 -0.19
C PRO A 32 15.21 1.44 0.74
N ALA A 33 16.44 1.12 1.18
CA ALA A 33 16.69 0.02 2.10
C ALA A 33 16.07 0.26 3.49
N GLU A 34 16.20 1.49 4.01
CA GLU A 34 15.59 1.89 5.28
C GLU A 34 14.06 1.91 5.19
N LEU A 35 13.51 2.39 4.07
CA LEU A 35 12.07 2.38 3.81
C LEU A 35 11.51 0.96 3.82
N VAL A 36 12.15 0.03 3.11
CA VAL A 36 11.71 -1.37 3.08
C VAL A 36 11.83 -2.00 4.47
N LYS A 37 12.92 -1.76 5.19
CA LYS A 37 13.09 -2.25 6.57
C LYS A 37 11.97 -1.75 7.49
N LYS A 38 11.56 -0.49 7.34
CA LYS A 38 10.53 0.15 8.17
C LYS A 38 9.11 -0.29 7.78
N TYR A 39 8.82 -0.43 6.49
CA TYR A 39 7.45 -0.57 5.99
C TYR A 39 7.05 -1.94 5.46
N SER A 40 8.00 -2.82 5.10
CA SER A 40 7.70 -4.10 4.45
C SER A 40 6.70 -4.97 5.20
N THR A 41 6.84 -5.10 6.52
CA THR A 41 5.91 -5.88 7.35
C THR A 41 4.52 -5.27 7.35
N ASN A 42 4.42 -3.95 7.52
CA ASN A 42 3.12 -3.27 7.58
C ASN A 42 2.40 -3.30 6.23
N VAL A 43 3.12 -3.00 5.15
CA VAL A 43 2.59 -3.05 3.78
C VAL A 43 2.13 -4.46 3.43
N ARG A 44 2.93 -5.49 3.74
CA ARG A 44 2.52 -6.88 3.47
C ARG A 44 1.25 -7.26 4.25
N LYS A 45 1.15 -6.86 5.52
CA LYS A 45 -0.06 -7.12 6.33
C LYS A 45 -1.28 -6.38 5.76
N ALA A 46 -1.13 -5.10 5.41
CA ALA A 46 -2.19 -4.29 4.86
C ALA A 46 -2.65 -4.76 3.48
N VAL A 47 -1.74 -5.23 2.64
CA VAL A 47 -2.09 -5.81 1.34
C VAL A 47 -2.80 -7.14 1.51
N ARG A 48 -2.38 -8.02 2.43
CA ARG A 48 -3.02 -9.35 2.60
C ARG A 48 -4.37 -9.29 3.29
N ASN A 49 -4.50 -8.42 4.29
CA ASN A 49 -5.68 -8.29 5.17
C ASN A 49 -6.07 -6.80 5.29
N PRO A 50 -6.53 -6.16 4.19
CA PRO A 50 -6.83 -4.72 4.18
C PRO A 50 -7.92 -4.32 5.17
N GLU A 51 -8.87 -5.20 5.46
CA GLU A 51 -9.95 -4.99 6.44
C GLU A 51 -9.43 -4.83 7.88
N ASN A 52 -8.23 -5.36 8.16
CA ASN A 52 -7.57 -5.27 9.46
C ASN A 52 -6.53 -4.14 9.53
N ALA A 53 -6.28 -3.44 8.42
CA ALA A 53 -5.35 -2.33 8.35
C ALA A 53 -6.05 -0.98 8.57
N ARG A 54 -5.26 0.03 8.93
CA ARG A 54 -5.78 1.40 9.02
C ARG A 54 -6.28 1.84 7.65
N PHE A 55 -7.47 2.46 7.62
CA PHE A 55 -8.09 2.96 6.39
C PHE A 55 -7.14 3.84 5.58
N ASP A 56 -6.42 4.76 6.24
CA ASP A 56 -5.46 5.66 5.58
C ASP A 56 -4.31 4.89 4.89
N THR A 57 -3.82 3.81 5.51
CA THR A 57 -2.81 2.95 4.89
C THR A 57 -3.37 2.25 3.65
N VAL A 58 -4.57 1.67 3.75
CA VAL A 58 -5.23 1.00 2.60
C VAL A 58 -5.49 1.99 1.46
N LYS A 59 -5.97 3.19 1.80
CA LYS A 59 -6.21 4.27 0.83
C LYS A 59 -4.93 4.66 0.11
N LYS A 60 -3.86 4.97 0.84
CA LYS A 60 -2.55 5.31 0.24
C LYS A 60 -2.02 4.19 -0.64
N LEU A 61 -2.13 2.94 -0.21
CA LEU A 61 -1.71 1.79 -1.03
C LEU A 61 -2.53 1.65 -2.31
N ALA A 62 -3.84 1.85 -2.26
CA ALA A 62 -4.70 1.85 -3.45
C ALA A 62 -4.32 2.98 -4.42
N GLU A 63 -4.10 4.20 -3.92
CA GLU A 63 -3.68 5.36 -4.71
C GLU A 63 -2.32 5.13 -5.39
N ILE A 64 -1.32 4.61 -4.65
CA ILE A 64 -0.01 4.25 -5.22
C ILE A 64 -0.15 3.21 -6.34
N LEU A 65 -1.09 2.27 -6.20
CA LEU A 65 -1.35 1.24 -7.20
C LEU A 65 -2.20 1.75 -8.37
N GLY A 66 -2.69 3.00 -8.33
CA GLY A 66 -3.45 3.63 -9.42
C GLY A 66 -4.96 3.49 -9.30
N ALA A 67 -5.47 3.09 -8.13
CA ALA A 67 -6.90 3.04 -7.85
C ALA A 67 -7.33 4.26 -7.01
N GLU A 68 -8.51 4.80 -7.33
CA GLU A 68 -9.16 5.83 -6.52
C GLU A 68 -10.22 5.20 -5.62
N LEU A 69 -10.14 5.48 -4.31
CA LEU A 69 -11.04 4.86 -3.33
C LEU A 69 -12.32 5.70 -3.19
N VAL A 70 -13.41 5.27 -3.84
CA VAL A 70 -14.71 5.95 -3.77
C VAL A 70 -15.51 5.45 -2.56
N ILE A 71 -15.69 6.29 -1.54
CA ILE A 71 -16.56 5.98 -0.41
C ILE A 71 -18.00 6.27 -0.81
N LYS A 72 -18.83 5.23 -0.93
CA LYS A 72 -20.27 5.37 -1.16
C LYS A 72 -21.00 5.43 0.19
N VAL A 73 -21.41 6.62 0.62
CA VAL A 73 -22.28 6.78 1.80
C VAL A 73 -23.67 6.29 1.41
N LYS A 74 -24.13 5.18 2.00
CA LYS A 74 -25.54 4.81 1.94
C LYS A 74 -26.31 5.75 2.86
N SER A 75 -27.14 6.61 2.27
CA SER A 75 -28.21 7.33 2.95
C SER A 75 -29.28 6.36 3.43
#